data_AF-A0A848UWP1-F1
#
_entry.id   AF-A0A848UWP1-F1
#
_cell.length_a   1.000
_cell.length_b   1.000
_cell.length_c   1.000
_cell.angle_alpha   90.00
_cell.angle_beta   90.00
_cell.angle_gamma   90.00
#
_symmetry.space_group_name_H-M   'P 1'
#
loop_
_entity.id
_entity.type
_entity.pdbx_description
1 polymer ?
#
loop_
_entity_poly.entity_id
_entity_poly.type
_entity_poly.pdbx_seq_one_letter_code
_entity_poly.pdbx_strand_id
1 'polypeptide(L)'
;MGGDKSRISPIMTNSESIYQFGNNAYGKPATALNILRETIMGRELFDHAFKEYSRRWAFKHPSPADFFRSMEDASAVDLDWFWRGWFYGTDHCDINMKEVKWFQIDTKNPEIEKPFAQQMDEEEPLDISIERDRTDIEQTFIERDPSLNDFYTTRDIYKPTQLDKQEYQDFVAGLEEEELRTLNSKKNFYEITFQRDGGLIMPLIVEFEFEDGSTDVRHIPAEIWKRDEPSVTKVFITNQPAIQITLDPFLETADVDLSDNYWPPKPTPSRFELYKNRNNRGGRENPMQRDQRNQELQSEGGSK
;
A
#
# COMPACT_ATOMS: atom_id res chain seq x y z
N MET A 1 -10.82 -10.35 -10.72
CA MET A 1 -12.22 -9.86 -10.71
C MET A 1 -12.41 -8.48 -11.35
N GLY A 2 -11.34 -7.81 -11.81
CA GLY A 2 -11.40 -6.54 -12.54
C GLY A 2 -11.70 -6.66 -14.04
N GLY A 3 -12.45 -7.68 -14.46
CA GLY A 3 -12.88 -7.81 -15.86
C GLY A 3 -14.01 -6.84 -16.21
N ASP A 4 -14.42 -6.84 -17.47
CA ASP A 4 -15.57 -6.06 -17.96
C ASP A 4 -16.85 -6.39 -17.16
N LYS A 5 -17.34 -5.39 -16.40
CA LYS A 5 -18.49 -5.51 -15.51
C LYS A 5 -19.77 -5.89 -16.25
N SER A 6 -19.91 -5.56 -17.53
CA SER A 6 -21.09 -5.91 -18.34
C SER A 6 -21.27 -7.43 -18.52
N ARG A 7 -20.19 -8.20 -18.31
CA ARG A 7 -20.16 -9.66 -18.43
C ARG A 7 -19.94 -10.37 -17.10
N ILE A 8 -20.07 -9.66 -15.98
CA ILE A 8 -19.90 -10.20 -14.64
C ILE A 8 -21.25 -10.16 -13.93
N SER A 9 -21.66 -11.30 -13.39
CA SER A 9 -22.85 -11.41 -12.54
C SER A 9 -22.42 -11.63 -11.09
N PRO A 10 -23.22 -11.23 -10.08
CA PRO A 10 -23.01 -11.63 -8.69
C PRO A 10 -22.98 -13.14 -8.50
N ILE A 11 -22.42 -13.64 -7.39
CA ILE A 11 -22.46 -15.09 -7.06
C ILE A 11 -23.91 -15.52 -6.85
N MET A 12 -24.72 -14.67 -6.21
CA MET A 12 -26.14 -14.90 -5.93
C MET A 12 -27.03 -14.68 -7.17
N THR A 13 -26.59 -15.16 -8.33
CA THR A 13 -27.33 -15.13 -9.60
C THR A 13 -27.75 -16.55 -9.97
N ASN A 14 -28.90 -16.72 -10.61
CA ASN A 14 -29.31 -18.02 -11.13
C ASN A 14 -28.27 -18.56 -12.14
N SER A 15 -27.95 -19.85 -12.05
CA SER A 15 -26.96 -20.53 -12.88
C SER A 15 -27.13 -20.33 -14.39
N GLU A 16 -28.37 -20.22 -14.87
CA GLU A 16 -28.66 -20.04 -16.29
C GLU A 16 -28.32 -18.63 -16.80
N SER A 17 -28.18 -17.66 -15.90
CA SER A 17 -27.88 -16.26 -16.21
C SER A 17 -26.40 -15.88 -16.02
N ILE A 18 -25.53 -16.86 -15.72
CA ILE A 18 -24.11 -16.62 -15.42
C ILE A 18 -23.26 -16.82 -16.69
N TYR A 19 -22.52 -15.79 -17.10
CA TYR A 19 -21.65 -15.84 -18.28
C TYR A 19 -20.41 -16.74 -18.11
N GLN A 20 -19.83 -16.79 -16.91
CA GLN A 20 -18.61 -17.55 -16.59
C GLN A 20 -18.85 -18.44 -15.36
N PHE A 21 -19.55 -19.55 -15.55
CA PHE A 21 -19.98 -20.41 -14.45
C PHE A 21 -18.83 -20.86 -13.53
N GLY A 22 -17.71 -21.32 -14.09
CA GLY A 22 -16.56 -21.78 -13.30
C GLY A 22 -16.00 -20.71 -12.36
N ASN A 23 -15.71 -19.52 -12.90
CA ASN A 23 -15.13 -18.43 -12.11
C ASN A 23 -16.13 -17.86 -11.09
N ASN A 24 -17.41 -17.78 -11.44
CA ASN A 24 -18.44 -17.23 -10.56
C ASN A 24 -18.86 -18.21 -9.45
N ALA A 25 -19.08 -19.50 -9.78
CA ALA A 25 -19.57 -20.49 -8.82
C ALA A 25 -18.46 -21.17 -8.01
N TYR A 26 -17.21 -21.18 -8.49
CA TYR A 26 -16.08 -21.82 -7.80
C TYR A 26 -14.97 -20.83 -7.47
N GLY A 27 -14.47 -20.10 -8.47
CA GLY A 27 -13.30 -19.21 -8.29
C GLY A 27 -13.51 -18.14 -7.22
N LYS A 28 -14.47 -17.24 -7.44
CA LYS A 28 -14.77 -16.14 -6.50
C LYS A 28 -15.17 -16.63 -5.10
N PRO A 29 -16.08 -17.62 -4.94
CA PRO A 29 -16.43 -18.16 -3.63
C PRO A 29 -15.24 -18.79 -2.90
N ALA A 30 -14.37 -19.51 -3.60
CA ALA A 30 -13.17 -20.10 -2.99
C ALA A 30 -12.22 -19.01 -2.48
N THR A 31 -11.97 -17.96 -3.27
CA THR A 31 -11.19 -16.80 -2.84
C THR A 31 -11.85 -16.12 -1.63
N ALA A 32 -13.16 -15.86 -1.68
CA ALA A 32 -13.89 -15.23 -0.58
C ALA A 32 -13.76 -16.04 0.73
N LEU A 33 -13.98 -17.35 0.68
CA LEU A 33 -13.88 -18.19 1.88
C LEU A 33 -12.44 -18.30 2.40
N ASN A 34 -11.44 -18.27 1.53
CA ASN A 34 -10.03 -18.22 1.94
C ASN A 34 -9.72 -16.92 2.70
N ILE A 35 -10.11 -15.77 2.13
CA ILE A 35 -9.94 -14.45 2.75
C ILE A 35 -10.69 -14.38 4.08
N LEU A 36 -11.92 -14.89 4.13
CA LEU A 36 -12.71 -14.92 5.33
C LEU A 36 -12.01 -15.70 6.46
N ARG A 37 -11.39 -16.83 6.12
CA ARG A 37 -10.69 -17.71 7.06
C ARG A 37 -9.32 -17.17 7.48
N GLU A 38 -8.54 -16.64 6.56
CA GLU A 38 -7.15 -16.25 6.83
C GLU A 38 -7.06 -14.82 7.39
N THR A 39 -7.88 -13.91 6.88
CA THR A 39 -7.70 -12.47 7.09
C THR A 39 -8.81 -11.84 7.93
N ILE A 40 -10.08 -12.14 7.63
CA ILE A 40 -11.20 -11.43 8.26
C ILE A 40 -11.56 -12.01 9.64
N MET A 41 -11.81 -13.31 9.71
CA MET A 41 -12.18 -13.98 10.98
C MET A 41 -10.97 -14.60 11.67
N GLY A 42 -9.94 -14.96 10.91
CA GLY A 42 -8.88 -15.84 11.37
C GLY A 42 -9.33 -17.30 11.51
N ARG A 43 -8.34 -18.20 11.52
CA ARG A 43 -8.56 -19.65 11.40
C ARG A 43 -9.40 -20.22 12.54
N GLU A 44 -9.19 -19.76 13.77
CA GLU A 44 -9.85 -20.30 14.95
C GLU A 44 -11.36 -20.03 14.93
N LEU A 45 -11.76 -18.77 14.74
CA LEU A 45 -13.17 -18.38 14.68
C LEU A 45 -13.85 -18.97 13.45
N PHE A 46 -13.19 -18.97 12.31
CA PHE A 46 -13.73 -19.58 11.09
C PHE A 46 -13.94 -21.09 11.28
N ASP A 47 -12.94 -21.82 11.76
CA ASP A 47 -13.03 -23.28 11.91
C ASP A 47 -14.08 -23.66 12.97
N HIS A 48 -14.24 -22.86 14.03
CA HIS A 48 -15.31 -23.03 15.00
C HIS A 48 -16.69 -22.82 14.36
N ALA A 49 -16.89 -21.68 13.70
CA ALA A 49 -18.17 -21.33 13.08
C ALA A 49 -18.56 -22.31 11.97
N PHE A 50 -17.59 -22.76 11.17
CA PHE A 50 -17.81 -23.73 10.10
C PHE A 50 -18.20 -25.13 10.63
N LYS A 51 -17.61 -25.55 11.76
CA LYS A 51 -18.03 -26.77 12.47
C LYS A 51 -19.46 -26.65 12.99
N GLU A 52 -19.83 -25.50 13.56
CA GLU A 52 -21.18 -25.25 14.04
C GLU A 52 -22.21 -25.22 12.91
N TYR A 53 -21.91 -24.57 11.79
CA TYR A 53 -22.73 -24.65 10.58
C TYR A 53 -22.95 -26.11 10.15
N SER A 54 -21.87 -26.89 10.07
CA SER A 54 -21.93 -28.30 9.67
C SER A 54 -22.79 -29.13 10.62
N ARG A 55 -22.75 -28.86 11.93
CA ARG A 55 -23.61 -29.52 12.94
C ARG A 55 -25.08 -29.12 12.80
N ARG A 56 -25.37 -27.83 12.66
CA ARG A 56 -26.75 -27.28 12.54
C ARG A 56 -27.49 -27.83 11.33
N TRP A 57 -26.76 -28.00 10.23
CA TRP A 57 -27.30 -28.38 8.92
C TRP A 57 -27.02 -29.81 8.50
N ALA A 58 -26.47 -30.63 9.41
CA ALA A 58 -26.30 -32.06 9.18
C ALA A 58 -27.64 -32.70 8.75
N PHE A 59 -27.61 -33.39 7.60
CA PHE A 59 -28.75 -34.08 6.99
C PHE A 59 -29.94 -33.16 6.59
N LYS A 60 -29.67 -31.87 6.35
CA LYS A 60 -30.65 -30.87 5.85
C LYS A 60 -30.19 -30.27 4.52
N HIS A 61 -31.02 -29.41 3.93
CA HIS A 61 -30.70 -28.67 2.70
C HIS A 61 -30.59 -27.16 3.00
N PRO A 62 -29.40 -26.65 3.36
CA PRO A 62 -29.20 -25.25 3.67
C PRO A 62 -29.27 -24.35 2.43
N SER A 63 -29.79 -23.14 2.62
CA SER A 63 -29.66 -22.04 1.67
C SER A 63 -28.40 -21.20 1.99
N PRO A 64 -27.92 -20.33 1.07
CA PRO A 64 -26.78 -19.46 1.36
C PRO A 64 -26.95 -18.59 2.61
N ALA A 65 -28.16 -18.09 2.87
CA ALA A 65 -28.45 -17.28 4.05
C ALA A 65 -28.25 -18.05 5.36
N ASP A 66 -28.48 -19.36 5.35
CA ASP A 66 -28.26 -20.23 6.50
C ASP A 66 -26.78 -20.38 6.83
N PHE A 67 -25.93 -20.41 5.80
CA PHE A 67 -24.48 -20.38 5.96
C PHE A 67 -24.02 -19.04 6.52
N PHE A 68 -24.41 -17.91 5.91
CA PHE A 68 -24.00 -16.57 6.37
C PHE A 68 -24.37 -16.33 7.83
N ARG A 69 -25.63 -16.62 8.20
CA ARG A 69 -26.10 -16.49 9.59
C ARG A 69 -25.35 -17.41 10.55
N SER A 70 -25.04 -18.64 10.15
CA SER A 70 -24.31 -19.56 11.03
C SER A 70 -22.87 -19.10 11.25
N MET A 71 -22.23 -18.52 10.22
CA MET A 71 -20.87 -17.98 10.33
C MET A 71 -20.83 -16.77 11.26
N GLU A 72 -21.77 -15.82 11.12
CA GLU A 72 -21.87 -14.64 12.00
C GLU A 72 -22.23 -14.99 13.44
N ASP A 73 -23.30 -15.78 13.64
CA ASP A 73 -23.80 -16.14 14.97
C ASP A 73 -22.78 -16.92 15.80
N ALA A 74 -22.06 -17.86 15.19
CA ALA A 74 -21.08 -18.67 15.90
C ALA A 74 -19.73 -17.96 16.12
N SER A 75 -19.43 -16.90 15.37
CA SER A 75 -18.18 -16.14 15.50
C SER A 75 -18.35 -14.80 16.22
N ALA A 76 -19.58 -14.29 16.33
CA ALA A 76 -19.90 -12.95 16.79
C ALA A 76 -19.20 -11.82 16.00
N VAL A 77 -18.79 -12.09 14.76
CA VAL A 77 -18.18 -11.11 13.85
C VAL A 77 -19.26 -10.56 12.92
N ASP A 78 -19.27 -9.24 12.71
CA ASP A 78 -20.12 -8.57 11.72
C ASP A 78 -19.53 -8.77 10.30
N LEU A 79 -20.21 -9.59 9.50
CA LEU A 79 -19.79 -9.98 8.15
C LEU A 79 -20.75 -9.44 7.07
N ASP A 80 -21.72 -8.60 7.42
CA ASP A 80 -22.73 -8.07 6.48
C ASP A 80 -22.07 -7.40 5.27
N TRP A 81 -21.05 -6.57 5.52
CA TRP A 81 -20.30 -5.87 4.49
C TRP A 81 -19.56 -6.85 3.57
N PHE A 82 -19.02 -7.94 4.13
CA PHE A 82 -18.27 -8.95 3.41
C PHE A 82 -19.19 -9.74 2.49
N TRP A 83 -20.31 -10.24 3.00
CA TRP A 83 -21.29 -10.97 2.19
C TRP A 83 -21.88 -10.10 1.09
N ARG A 84 -22.24 -8.86 1.42
CA ARG A 84 -22.80 -7.92 0.44
C ARG A 84 -21.82 -7.64 -0.70
N GLY A 85 -20.56 -7.33 -0.39
CA GLY A 85 -19.54 -7.07 -1.40
C GLY A 85 -19.22 -8.31 -2.25
N TRP A 86 -18.86 -9.41 -1.59
CA TRP A 86 -18.35 -10.59 -2.28
C TRP A 86 -19.44 -11.40 -2.99
N PHE A 87 -20.61 -11.59 -2.38
CA PHE A 87 -21.62 -12.53 -2.90
C PHE A 87 -22.74 -11.86 -3.69
N TYR A 88 -23.11 -10.63 -3.30
CA TYR A 88 -24.19 -9.87 -3.95
C TYR A 88 -23.69 -8.78 -4.91
N GLY A 89 -22.42 -8.38 -4.82
CA GLY A 89 -21.80 -7.38 -5.70
C GLY A 89 -20.99 -7.98 -6.86
N THR A 90 -20.74 -7.14 -7.87
CA THR A 90 -19.81 -7.40 -8.99
C THR A 90 -18.49 -6.65 -8.85
N ASP A 91 -18.31 -5.94 -7.74
CA ASP A 91 -17.10 -5.20 -7.41
C ASP A 91 -15.89 -6.13 -7.22
N HIS A 92 -14.72 -5.51 -7.18
CA HIS A 92 -13.43 -6.17 -7.00
C HIS A 92 -12.57 -5.42 -5.97
N CYS A 93 -11.55 -6.06 -5.42
CA CYS A 93 -10.58 -5.37 -4.57
C CYS A 93 -9.58 -4.67 -5.49
N ASP A 94 -9.42 -3.37 -5.28
CA ASP A 94 -8.43 -2.51 -5.92
C ASP A 94 -8.21 -1.34 -4.95
N ILE A 95 -7.10 -1.40 -4.22
CA ILE A 95 -6.73 -0.45 -3.19
C ILE A 95 -5.34 0.10 -3.52
N ASN A 96 -5.27 1.40 -3.71
CA ASN A 96 -4.05 2.12 -4.04
C ASN A 96 -3.50 2.88 -2.83
N MET A 97 -2.19 2.86 -2.65
CA MET A 97 -1.48 3.80 -1.76
C MET A 97 -1.15 5.12 -2.49
N LYS A 98 -2.10 6.05 -2.44
CA LYS A 98 -2.09 7.27 -3.25
C LYS A 98 -1.01 8.27 -2.86
N GLU A 99 -0.83 8.49 -1.56
CA GLU A 99 0.08 9.50 -1.04
C GLU A 99 0.67 9.03 0.28
N VAL A 100 1.98 9.21 0.44
CA VAL A 100 2.69 9.00 1.69
C VAL A 100 3.45 10.28 2.01
N LYS A 101 3.07 10.93 3.11
CA LYS A 101 3.82 12.06 3.66
C LYS A 101 4.58 11.60 4.89
N TRP A 102 5.88 11.85 4.88
CA TRP A 102 6.75 11.59 6.01
C TRP A 102 6.99 12.90 6.76
N PHE A 103 6.66 12.89 8.05
CA PHE A 103 6.87 14.00 8.95
C PHE A 103 7.75 13.56 10.12
N GLN A 104 8.66 14.44 10.51
CA GLN A 104 9.37 14.37 11.78
C GLN A 104 8.87 15.50 12.68
N ILE A 105 8.92 15.29 14.00
CA ILE A 105 8.61 16.36 14.94
C ILE A 105 9.71 17.41 14.84
N ASP A 106 9.31 18.63 14.50
CA ASP A 106 10.16 19.82 14.59
C ASP A 106 10.60 20.01 16.04
N THR A 107 11.90 19.90 16.29
CA THR A 107 12.48 19.98 17.64
C THR A 107 12.41 21.39 18.21
N LYS A 108 12.08 22.39 17.37
CA LYS A 108 12.13 23.83 17.62
C LYS A 108 13.47 24.34 18.09
N ASN A 109 14.48 23.48 18.16
CA ASN A 109 15.82 23.83 18.61
C ASN A 109 16.57 24.45 17.42
N PRO A 110 16.91 25.76 17.47
CA PRO A 110 17.60 26.42 16.37
C PRO A 110 18.94 25.75 16.02
N GLU A 111 19.61 25.10 16.98
CA GLU A 111 20.89 24.42 16.76
C GLU A 111 20.75 23.12 15.95
N ILE A 112 19.54 22.56 15.86
CA ILE A 112 19.24 21.34 15.10
C ILE A 112 18.52 21.69 13.80
N GLU A 113 17.47 22.53 13.90
CA GLU A 113 16.61 22.88 12.75
C GLU A 113 17.32 23.72 11.69
N LYS A 114 18.22 24.65 12.09
CA LYS A 114 18.91 25.51 11.13
C LYS A 114 19.93 24.76 10.27
N PRO A 115 20.81 23.89 10.83
CA PRO A 115 21.65 23.01 10.01
C PRO A 115 20.85 22.02 9.18
N PHE A 116 19.73 21.50 9.70
CA PHE A 116 18.84 20.61 8.95
C PHE A 116 18.23 21.33 7.74
N ALA A 117 17.71 22.55 7.92
CA ALA A 117 17.22 23.38 6.82
C ALA A 117 18.30 23.68 5.78
N GLN A 118 19.54 23.96 6.22
CA GLN A 118 20.67 24.14 5.30
C GLN A 118 20.92 22.90 4.44
N GLN A 119 20.93 21.71 5.04
CA GLN A 119 21.13 20.46 4.31
C GLN A 119 20.01 20.20 3.30
N MET A 120 18.76 20.45 3.70
CA MET A 120 17.60 20.31 2.80
C MET A 120 17.68 21.28 1.61
N ASP A 121 17.98 22.56 1.86
CA ASP A 121 18.11 23.59 0.82
C ASP A 121 19.30 23.30 -0.12
N GLU A 122 20.37 22.65 0.38
CA GLU A 122 21.52 22.21 -0.44
C GLU A 122 21.21 20.96 -1.28
N GLU A 123 20.33 20.07 -0.80
CA GLU A 123 19.87 18.87 -1.52
C GLU A 123 18.78 19.18 -2.55
N GLU A 124 18.12 20.35 -2.46
CA GLU A 124 17.14 20.78 -3.45
C GLU A 124 17.79 20.90 -4.84
N PRO A 125 17.15 20.35 -5.89
CA PRO A 125 17.65 20.46 -7.25
C PRO A 125 17.65 21.94 -7.68
N LEU A 126 18.82 22.43 -8.10
CA LEU A 126 18.96 23.79 -8.60
C LEU A 126 18.29 23.94 -9.97
N ASP A 127 17.76 25.14 -10.24
CA ASP A 127 17.24 25.46 -11.57
C ASP A 127 18.37 25.51 -12.61
N ILE A 128 18.06 25.08 -13.83
CA ILE A 128 19.02 25.02 -14.94
C ILE A 128 19.63 26.40 -15.26
N SER A 129 18.88 27.47 -15.02
CA SER A 129 19.36 28.85 -15.18
C SER A 129 20.52 29.12 -14.22
N ILE A 130 20.41 28.69 -12.96
CA ILE A 130 21.45 28.86 -11.93
C ILE A 130 22.70 28.04 -12.29
N GLU A 131 22.51 26.81 -12.78
CA GLU A 131 23.63 25.98 -13.22
C GLU A 131 24.39 26.60 -14.39
N ARG A 132 23.68 27.14 -15.38
CA ARG A 132 24.29 27.81 -16.55
C ARG A 132 24.92 29.14 -16.18
N ASP A 133 24.28 29.91 -15.32
CA ASP A 133 24.85 31.18 -14.84
C ASP A 133 26.18 30.93 -14.13
N ARG A 134 26.32 29.83 -13.37
CA ARG A 134 27.60 29.43 -12.76
C ARG A 134 28.70 29.10 -13.78
N THR A 135 28.35 28.62 -14.97
CA THR A 135 29.35 28.30 -16.02
C THR A 135 29.65 29.47 -16.94
N ASP A 136 28.62 30.25 -17.28
CA ASP A 136 28.66 31.25 -18.34
C ASP A 136 28.99 32.66 -17.79
N ILE A 137 28.72 32.92 -16.51
CA ILE A 137 29.04 34.18 -15.85
C ILE A 137 30.35 34.01 -15.08
N GLU A 138 31.45 34.58 -15.62
CA GLU A 138 32.77 34.51 -14.97
C GLU A 138 32.82 35.20 -13.59
N GLN A 139 32.05 36.29 -13.41
CA GLN A 139 31.97 37.04 -12.15
C GLN A 139 30.61 37.70 -11.99
N THR A 140 30.02 37.57 -10.81
CA THR A 140 28.75 38.23 -10.47
C THR A 140 28.94 39.74 -10.25
N PHE A 141 27.87 40.53 -10.37
CA PHE A 141 27.95 41.97 -10.11
C PHE A 141 28.36 42.28 -8.67
N ILE A 142 27.96 41.43 -7.71
CA ILE A 142 28.32 41.54 -6.29
C ILE A 142 29.82 41.30 -6.07
N GLU A 143 30.41 40.36 -6.82
CA GLU A 143 31.86 40.10 -6.79
C GLU A 143 32.67 41.25 -7.40
N ARG A 144 32.13 41.93 -8.42
CA ARG A 144 32.77 43.08 -9.06
C ARG A 144 32.68 44.37 -8.25
N ASP A 145 31.55 44.60 -7.59
CA ASP A 145 31.32 45.78 -6.75
C ASP A 145 30.82 45.38 -5.35
N PRO A 146 31.73 45.30 -4.37
CA PRO A 146 31.37 44.97 -2.99
C PRO A 146 30.41 45.96 -2.33
N SER A 147 30.20 47.16 -2.89
CA SER A 147 29.23 48.13 -2.36
C SER A 147 27.77 47.70 -2.58
N LEU A 148 27.54 46.72 -3.45
CA LEU A 148 26.24 46.10 -3.68
C LEU A 148 25.86 45.07 -2.60
N ASN A 149 26.78 44.70 -1.71
CA ASN A 149 26.47 43.84 -0.58
C ASN A 149 25.51 44.55 0.37
N ASP A 150 24.35 43.94 0.59
CA ASP A 150 23.37 44.41 1.55
C ASP A 150 23.25 43.48 2.77
N PHE A 151 22.26 43.80 3.61
CA PHE A 151 21.93 42.98 4.78
C PHE A 151 21.56 41.54 4.43
N TYR A 152 20.88 41.31 3.31
CA TYR A 152 20.42 39.97 2.91
C TYR A 152 21.53 39.13 2.30
N THR A 153 22.52 39.78 1.66
CA THR A 153 23.67 39.12 1.04
C THR A 153 24.69 38.60 2.07
N THR A 154 24.80 39.29 3.20
CA THR A 154 25.81 39.01 4.25
C THR A 154 25.27 38.23 5.45
N ARG A 155 23.94 38.17 5.60
CA ARG A 155 23.30 37.46 6.71
C ARG A 155 23.27 35.96 6.43
N ASP A 156 23.93 35.20 7.29
CA ASP A 156 23.78 33.75 7.34
C ASP A 156 22.44 33.40 7.97
N ILE A 157 21.53 32.86 7.16
CA ILE A 157 20.19 32.45 7.58
C ILE A 157 20.18 31.15 8.39
N TYR A 158 21.25 30.35 8.30
CA TYR A 158 21.40 29.04 8.94
C TYR A 158 22.19 29.12 10.25
N LYS A 159 22.75 30.28 10.59
CA LYS A 159 23.40 30.47 11.88
C LYS A 159 22.39 30.85 12.97
N PRO A 160 22.26 30.08 14.06
CA PRO A 160 21.35 30.41 15.15
C PRO A 160 21.73 31.74 15.80
N THR A 161 20.76 32.64 15.93
CA THR A 161 20.93 33.91 16.64
C THR A 161 20.68 33.73 18.14
N GLN A 162 21.09 34.73 18.95
CA GLN A 162 20.81 34.71 20.38
C GLN A 162 19.31 34.84 20.70
N LEU A 163 18.56 35.54 19.85
CA LEU A 163 17.10 35.64 19.94
C LEU A 163 16.45 34.26 19.73
N ASP A 164 16.86 33.52 18.69
CA ASP A 164 16.32 32.18 18.43
C ASP A 164 16.52 31.25 19.63
N LYS A 165 17.68 31.34 20.30
CA LYS A 165 17.96 30.54 21.52
C LYS A 165 17.08 30.94 22.71
N GLN A 166 16.75 32.22 22.86
CA GLN A 166 15.85 32.70 23.91
C GLN A 166 14.41 32.23 23.66
N GLU A 167 13.94 32.36 22.41
CA GLU A 167 12.62 31.88 22.01
C GLU A 167 12.46 30.37 22.24
N TYR A 168 13.51 29.59 21.97
CA TYR A 168 13.51 28.15 22.29
C TYR A 168 13.46 27.87 23.79
N GLN A 169 14.18 28.64 24.61
CA GLN A 169 14.15 28.49 26.07
C GLN A 169 12.76 28.80 26.64
N ASP A 170 12.13 29.86 26.15
CA ASP A 170 10.77 30.25 26.55
C ASP A 170 9.74 29.19 26.11
N PHE A 171 9.91 28.63 24.91
CA PHE A 171 9.10 27.51 24.42
C PHE A 171 9.23 26.27 25.31
N VAL A 172 10.46 25.86 25.64
CA VAL A 172 10.73 24.71 26.50
C VAL A 172 10.19 24.92 27.91
N ALA A 173 10.28 26.14 28.45
CA ALA A 173 9.75 26.49 29.76
C ALA A 173 8.21 26.43 29.86
N GLY A 174 7.52 26.55 28.71
CA GLY A 174 6.05 26.48 28.62
C GLY A 174 5.47 25.06 28.47
N LEU A 175 6.29 24.04 28.23
CA LEU A 175 5.85 22.66 27.95
C LEU A 175 5.70 21.84 29.23
N GLU A 176 4.69 20.95 29.26
CA GLU A 176 4.56 19.93 30.29
C GLU A 176 5.55 18.76 30.11
N GLU A 177 5.79 17.96 31.16
CA GLU A 177 6.73 16.83 31.11
C GLU A 177 6.38 15.79 30.02
N GLU A 178 5.09 15.57 29.76
CA GLU A 178 4.61 14.66 28.71
C GLU A 178 4.91 15.19 27.30
N GLU A 179 4.80 16.50 27.10
CA GLU A 179 5.08 17.16 25.83
C GLU A 179 6.58 17.17 25.54
N LEU A 180 7.41 17.40 26.57
CA LEU A 180 8.87 17.29 26.49
C LEU A 180 9.32 15.88 26.13
N ARG A 181 8.66 14.84 26.65
CA ARG A 181 8.95 13.44 26.25
C ARG A 181 8.59 13.19 24.80
N THR A 182 7.49 13.76 24.32
CA THR A 182 7.04 13.61 22.94
C THR A 182 7.99 14.34 21.99
N LEU A 183 8.41 15.57 22.31
CA LEU A 183 9.38 16.35 21.54
C LEU A 183 10.72 15.61 21.40
N ASN A 184 11.19 14.98 22.47
CA ASN A 184 12.45 14.23 22.48
C ASN A 184 12.33 12.82 21.90
N SER A 185 11.12 12.35 21.55
CA SER A 185 10.90 10.96 21.15
C SER A 185 11.43 10.60 19.76
N LYS A 186 11.88 11.59 18.95
CA LYS A 186 12.40 11.43 17.58
C LYS A 186 11.56 10.47 16.71
N LYS A 187 10.25 10.46 16.94
CA LYS A 187 9.31 9.59 16.24
C LYS A 187 9.11 10.09 14.81
N ASN A 188 8.94 9.15 13.90
CA ASN A 188 8.57 9.39 12.52
C ASN A 188 7.07 9.18 12.36
N PHE A 189 6.43 10.09 11.64
CA PHE A 189 5.00 10.07 11.38
C PHE A 189 4.81 9.88 9.89
N TYR A 190 4.08 8.84 9.52
CA TYR A 190 3.72 8.55 8.13
C TYR A 190 2.22 8.76 7.97
N GLU A 191 1.84 9.84 7.29
CA GLU A 191 0.46 10.06 6.86
C GLU A 191 0.28 9.35 5.50
N ILE A 192 -0.47 8.26 5.50
CA ILE A 192 -0.72 7.47 4.30
C ILE A 192 -2.19 7.62 3.90
N THR A 193 -2.40 8.03 2.66
CA THR A 193 -3.73 8.11 2.04
C THR A 193 -3.95 6.90 1.15
N PHE A 194 -4.95 6.10 1.49
CA PHE A 194 -5.40 4.95 0.72
C PHE A 194 -6.64 5.32 -0.10
N GLN A 195 -6.72 4.82 -1.33
CA GLN A 195 -7.87 5.02 -2.21
C GLN A 195 -8.42 3.64 -2.63
N ARG A 196 -9.74 3.46 -2.54
CA ARG A 196 -10.42 2.22 -2.97
C ARG A 196 -11.10 2.46 -4.31
N ASP A 197 -10.49 1.96 -5.38
CA ASP A 197 -11.00 2.11 -6.75
C ASP A 197 -11.91 0.95 -7.18
N GLY A 198 -11.77 -0.21 -6.56
CA GLY A 198 -12.41 -1.45 -7.02
C GLY A 198 -13.83 -1.68 -6.51
N GLY A 199 -14.22 -0.94 -5.47
CA GLY A 199 -15.52 -1.01 -4.81
C GLY A 199 -15.66 -2.06 -3.71
N LEU A 200 -14.84 -3.13 -3.68
CA LEU A 200 -14.87 -4.06 -2.54
C LEU A 200 -14.21 -3.43 -1.31
N ILE A 201 -14.94 -3.45 -0.22
CA ILE A 201 -14.41 -3.12 1.10
C ILE A 201 -13.51 -4.28 1.53
N MET A 202 -12.29 -3.98 1.96
CA MET A 202 -11.31 -4.92 2.48
C MET A 202 -10.49 -4.25 3.59
N PRO A 203 -9.94 -5.01 4.55
CA PRO A 203 -8.97 -4.48 5.52
C PRO A 203 -7.71 -3.97 4.82
N LEU A 204 -6.97 -3.08 5.50
CA LEU A 204 -5.67 -2.61 5.02
C LEU A 204 -4.57 -3.35 5.79
N ILE A 205 -3.66 -3.98 5.07
CA ILE A 205 -2.50 -4.68 5.64
C ILE A 205 -1.27 -3.97 5.11
N VAL A 206 -0.50 -3.35 5.99
CA VAL A 206 0.63 -2.49 5.61
C VAL A 206 1.87 -2.99 6.30
N GLU A 207 2.92 -3.28 5.54
CA GLU A 207 4.24 -3.63 6.04
C GLU A 207 5.19 -2.44 5.91
N PHE A 208 5.88 -2.13 7.01
CA PHE A 208 6.98 -1.18 7.06
C PHE A 208 8.29 -1.96 7.14
N GLU A 209 9.22 -1.66 6.24
CA GLU A 209 10.59 -2.17 6.26
C GLU A 209 11.53 -1.03 6.69
N PHE A 210 12.30 -1.23 7.75
CA PHE A 210 13.17 -0.20 8.34
C PHE A 210 14.63 -0.34 7.90
N GLU A 211 15.43 0.70 8.16
CA GLU A 211 16.87 0.72 7.84
C GLU A 211 17.70 -0.37 8.53
N ASP A 212 17.25 -0.85 9.68
CA ASP A 212 17.91 -1.94 10.41
C ASP A 212 17.55 -3.33 9.86
N GLY A 213 16.69 -3.41 8.84
CA GLY A 213 16.18 -4.65 8.25
C GLY A 213 15.05 -5.31 9.04
N SER A 214 14.55 -4.67 10.10
CA SER A 214 13.34 -5.13 10.79
C SER A 214 12.09 -4.77 9.99
N THR A 215 11.04 -5.58 10.14
CA THR A 215 9.73 -5.35 9.53
C THR A 215 8.63 -5.24 10.57
N ASP A 216 7.65 -4.37 10.32
CA ASP A 216 6.46 -4.19 11.16
C ASP A 216 5.20 -4.23 10.30
N VAL A 217 4.34 -5.23 10.54
CA VAL A 217 3.10 -5.43 9.80
C VAL A 217 1.93 -4.92 10.62
N ARG A 218 1.22 -3.93 10.08
CA ARG A 218 0.03 -3.31 10.67
C ARG A 218 -1.21 -3.81 9.96
N HIS A 219 -2.12 -4.40 10.74
CA HIS A 219 -3.43 -4.82 10.26
C HIS A 219 -4.47 -3.78 10.71
N ILE A 220 -5.21 -3.25 9.74
CA ILE A 220 -6.26 -2.28 9.97
C ILE A 220 -7.57 -2.91 9.49
N PRO A 221 -8.59 -2.99 10.36
CA PRO A 221 -9.80 -3.71 10.01
C PRO A 221 -10.64 -2.88 9.02
N ALA A 222 -11.56 -3.55 8.33
CA ALA A 222 -12.33 -2.99 7.21
C ALA A 222 -13.22 -1.79 7.61
N GLU A 223 -13.48 -1.58 8.90
CA GLU A 223 -14.26 -0.46 9.43
C GLU A 223 -13.60 0.90 9.21
N ILE A 224 -12.31 0.95 8.84
CA ILE A 224 -11.65 2.19 8.47
C ILE A 224 -12.39 2.94 7.36
N TRP A 225 -13.06 2.21 6.46
CA TRP A 225 -13.84 2.75 5.36
C TRP A 225 -15.20 3.33 5.78
N LYS A 226 -15.65 3.17 7.03
CA LYS A 226 -16.99 3.63 7.47
C LYS A 226 -17.15 5.15 7.50
N ARG A 227 -16.05 5.91 7.60
CA ARG A 227 -16.08 7.37 7.79
C ARG A 227 -15.88 8.14 6.49
N ASP A 228 -14.88 7.74 5.71
CA ASP A 228 -14.46 8.42 4.49
C ASP A 228 -14.38 7.41 3.34
N GLU A 229 -15.22 7.59 2.32
CA GLU A 229 -15.20 6.82 1.07
C GLU A 229 -15.14 7.78 -0.13
N PRO A 230 -14.34 7.49 -1.18
CA PRO A 230 -13.56 6.27 -1.41
C PRO A 230 -12.11 6.32 -0.89
N SER A 231 -11.69 7.41 -0.26
CA SER A 231 -10.32 7.59 0.23
C SER A 231 -10.29 7.74 1.74
N VAL A 232 -9.28 7.14 2.39
CA VAL A 232 -9.06 7.27 3.82
C VAL A 232 -7.59 7.57 4.11
N THR A 233 -7.36 8.49 5.06
CA THR A 233 -6.02 8.86 5.50
C THR A 233 -5.79 8.34 6.90
N LYS A 234 -4.63 7.72 7.12
CA LYS A 234 -4.22 7.19 8.42
C LYS A 234 -2.79 7.55 8.74
N VAL A 235 -2.56 7.96 9.98
CA VAL A 235 -1.23 8.27 10.51
C VAL A 235 -0.66 7.03 11.19
N PHE A 236 0.57 6.69 10.83
CA PHE A 236 1.39 5.65 11.44
C PHE A 236 2.57 6.29 12.15
N ILE A 237 2.93 5.75 13.31
CA ILE A 237 4.00 6.28 14.16
C ILE A 237 5.05 5.19 14.30
N THR A 238 6.29 5.49 13.90
CA THR A 238 7.42 4.56 13.98
C THR A 238 8.59 5.21 14.70
N ASN A 239 9.44 4.39 15.33
CA ASN A 239 10.64 4.88 16.02
C ASN A 239 11.82 5.05 15.05
N GLN A 240 11.77 4.40 13.90
CA GLN A 240 12.80 4.42 12.86
C GLN A 240 12.19 4.84 11.52
N PRO A 241 12.98 5.44 10.61
CA PRO A 241 12.53 5.73 9.26
C PRO A 241 12.31 4.43 8.47
N ALA A 242 11.20 4.35 7.75
CA ALA A 242 10.90 3.26 6.83
C ALA A 242 11.60 3.50 5.49
N ILE A 243 12.28 2.47 4.98
CA ILE A 243 12.84 2.41 3.63
C ILE A 243 11.72 2.12 2.62
N GLN A 244 10.83 1.20 2.98
CA GLN A 244 9.78 0.73 2.11
C GLN A 244 8.48 0.51 2.88
N ILE A 245 7.37 0.88 2.25
CA ILE A 245 6.03 0.60 2.73
C ILE A 245 5.33 -0.22 1.65
N THR A 246 4.78 -1.37 2.03
CA THR A 246 4.08 -2.29 1.13
C THR A 246 2.65 -2.51 1.59
N LEU A 247 1.70 -2.29 0.69
CA LEU A 247 0.30 -2.67 0.88
C LEU A 247 0.08 -4.12 0.45
N ASP A 248 -0.62 -4.88 1.28
CA ASP A 248 -0.93 -6.30 1.10
C ASP A 248 0.30 -7.18 0.75
N PRO A 249 1.34 -7.21 1.61
CA PRO A 249 2.57 -7.97 1.36
C PRO A 249 2.33 -9.48 1.20
N PHE A 250 1.24 -10.00 1.77
CA PHE A 250 0.92 -11.43 1.79
C PHE A 250 -0.19 -11.84 0.80
N LEU A 251 -0.69 -10.91 -0.02
CA LEU A 251 -1.74 -11.14 -1.02
C LEU A 251 -3.06 -11.66 -0.40
N GLU A 252 -3.43 -11.09 0.73
CA GLU A 252 -4.59 -11.44 1.54
C GLU A 252 -5.87 -10.74 1.09
N THR A 253 -5.80 -9.59 0.42
CA THR A 253 -7.01 -8.81 0.05
C THR A 253 -7.53 -9.17 -1.34
N ALA A 254 -6.76 -9.95 -2.11
CA ALA A 254 -7.00 -10.28 -3.51
C ALA A 254 -7.15 -9.03 -4.40
N ASP A 255 -6.25 -8.07 -4.20
CA ASP A 255 -6.08 -6.91 -5.06
C ASP A 255 -5.83 -7.32 -6.53
N VAL A 256 -6.40 -6.56 -7.46
CA VAL A 256 -6.20 -6.77 -8.89
C VAL A 256 -5.00 -6.02 -9.46
N ASP A 257 -4.61 -4.90 -8.84
CA ASP A 257 -3.40 -4.17 -9.19
C ASP A 257 -2.43 -4.28 -8.01
N LEU A 258 -1.20 -4.68 -8.33
CA LEU A 258 -0.13 -4.79 -7.34
C LEU A 258 0.94 -3.73 -7.59
N SER A 259 0.84 -2.98 -8.69
CA SER A 259 1.89 -2.05 -9.13
C SER A 259 1.91 -0.76 -8.31
N ASP A 260 0.81 -0.41 -7.68
CA ASP A 260 0.57 0.77 -6.85
C ASP A 260 0.54 0.46 -5.34
N ASN A 261 0.96 -0.74 -4.95
CA ASN A 261 1.05 -1.18 -3.56
C ASN A 261 2.36 -0.79 -2.87
N TYR A 262 3.26 -0.07 -3.54
CA TYR A 262 4.61 0.20 -3.04
C TYR A 262 4.90 1.69 -2.91
N TRP A 263 5.47 2.05 -1.77
CA TRP A 263 6.15 3.33 -1.57
C TRP A 263 7.59 3.08 -1.08
N PRO A 264 8.61 3.65 -1.75
CA PRO A 264 8.53 4.35 -3.03
C PRO A 264 8.06 3.41 -4.18
N PRO A 265 7.49 3.97 -5.27
CA PRO A 265 6.98 3.16 -6.38
C PRO A 265 8.07 2.27 -7.00
N LYS A 266 7.77 0.98 -7.15
CA LYS A 266 8.69 0.02 -7.77
C LYS A 266 8.39 -0.12 -9.26
N PRO A 267 9.33 0.23 -10.17
CA PRO A 267 9.13 0.01 -11.59
C PRO A 267 9.09 -1.50 -11.87
N THR A 268 7.93 -2.01 -12.24
CA THR A 268 7.76 -3.41 -12.61
C THR A 268 8.09 -3.57 -14.10
N PRO A 269 9.07 -4.41 -14.49
CA PRO A 269 9.47 -4.50 -15.90
C PRO A 269 8.39 -5.18 -16.74
N SER A 270 7.67 -4.43 -17.57
CA SER A 270 6.81 -5.00 -18.60
C SER A 270 7.66 -5.51 -19.76
N ARG A 271 7.56 -6.81 -20.09
CA ARG A 271 8.21 -7.34 -21.28
C ARG A 271 7.43 -6.91 -22.52
N PHE A 272 8.03 -6.10 -23.38
CA PHE A 272 7.47 -5.80 -24.70
C PHE A 272 7.65 -7.03 -25.60
N GLU A 273 6.60 -7.84 -25.75
CA GLU A 273 6.63 -8.94 -26.71
C GLU A 273 6.46 -8.39 -28.13
N LEU A 274 7.50 -8.52 -28.96
CA LEU A 274 7.46 -8.23 -30.40
C LEU A 274 6.61 -9.30 -31.12
N TYR A 275 5.28 -9.27 -30.99
CA TYR A 275 4.41 -10.23 -31.67
C TYR A 275 3.94 -9.73 -33.03
N LYS A 276 4.42 -10.40 -34.08
CA LYS A 276 3.71 -10.53 -35.36
C LYS A 276 2.59 -11.55 -35.15
N ASN A 277 1.37 -11.05 -35.07
CA ASN A 277 0.16 -11.79 -34.72
C ASN A 277 -0.07 -12.99 -35.69
N ARG A 278 0.19 -14.21 -35.23
CA ARG A 278 -0.42 -15.42 -35.80
C ARG A 278 -1.35 -15.98 -34.73
N ASN A 279 -2.66 -15.92 -35.01
CA ASN A 279 -3.73 -16.55 -34.23
C ASN A 279 -3.39 -18.02 -33.94
N ASN A 280 -2.70 -18.29 -32.83
CA ASN A 280 -2.47 -19.63 -32.36
C ASN A 280 -3.54 -19.93 -31.31
N ARG A 281 -4.74 -20.32 -31.77
CA ARG A 281 -5.76 -21.01 -30.97
C ARG A 281 -5.32 -22.45 -30.66
N GLY A 282 -4.06 -22.65 -30.31
CA GLY A 282 -3.53 -23.91 -29.82
C GLY A 282 -3.47 -23.81 -28.30
N GLY A 283 -4.23 -24.66 -27.60
CA GLY A 283 -4.14 -24.77 -26.15
C GLY A 283 -2.68 -24.90 -25.74
N ARG A 284 -2.29 -24.21 -24.65
CA ARG A 284 -0.96 -24.37 -24.04
C ARG A 284 -0.70 -25.87 -23.89
N GLU A 285 0.36 -26.32 -24.54
CA GLU A 285 0.79 -27.70 -24.42
C GLU A 285 1.05 -28.05 -22.96
N ASN A 286 0.67 -29.27 -22.56
CA ASN A 286 0.95 -29.79 -21.23
C ASN A 286 2.48 -29.75 -20.96
N PRO A 287 2.94 -29.13 -19.86
CA PRO A 287 4.36 -29.06 -19.51
C PRO A 287 5.07 -30.42 -19.53
N MET A 288 4.41 -31.51 -19.13
CA MET A 288 5.03 -32.85 -19.16
C MET A 288 5.31 -33.35 -20.57
N GLN A 289 4.41 -33.08 -21.53
CA GLN A 289 4.61 -33.47 -22.93
C GLN A 289 5.72 -32.63 -23.58
N ARG A 290 5.78 -31.35 -23.21
CA ARG A 290 6.83 -30.45 -23.66
C ARG A 290 8.21 -30.86 -23.10
N ASP A 291 8.26 -31.27 -21.84
CA ASP A 291 9.49 -31.74 -21.19
C ASP A 291 9.98 -33.07 -21.77
N GLN A 292 9.07 -34.01 -22.04
CA GLN A 292 9.41 -35.27 -22.72
C GLN A 292 10.05 -35.00 -24.09
N ARG A 293 9.44 -34.14 -24.92
CA ARG A 293 10.04 -33.79 -26.21
C ARG A 293 11.34 -33.00 -26.09
N ASN A 294 11.50 -32.18 -25.06
CA ASN A 294 12.76 -31.50 -24.79
C ASN A 294 13.86 -32.52 -24.47
N GLN A 295 13.56 -33.55 -23.66
CA GLN A 295 14.50 -34.63 -23.36
C GLN A 295 14.85 -35.45 -24.61
N GLU A 296 13.87 -35.77 -25.47
CA GLU A 296 14.10 -36.45 -26.75
C GLU A 296 15.03 -35.64 -27.66
N LEU A 297 14.76 -34.33 -27.85
CA LEU A 297 15.59 -33.44 -28.66
C LEU A 297 17.02 -33.29 -28.13
N GLN A 298 17.20 -33.25 -26.81
CA GLN A 298 18.52 -33.21 -26.18
C GLN A 298 19.28 -34.53 -26.38
N SER A 299 18.58 -35.67 -26.37
CA SER A 299 19.19 -36.98 -26.61
C SER A 299 19.63 -37.19 -28.06
N GLU A 300 18.88 -36.65 -29.02
CA GLU A 300 19.21 -36.70 -30.45
C GLU A 300 20.33 -35.70 -30.83
N GLY A 301 20.39 -34.55 -30.15
CA GLY A 301 21.43 -33.52 -30.37
C GLY A 301 22.81 -33.88 -29.79
N GLY A 302 22.90 -34.88 -28.91
CA GLY A 302 24.15 -35.37 -28.30
C GLY A 302 24.90 -36.43 -29.12
N SER A 303 24.39 -36.79 -30.30
CA SER A 303 25.02 -37.76 -31.20
C SER A 303 25.47 -37.11 -32.52
N LYS A 304 26.34 -36.11 -32.43
CA LYS A 304 27.21 -35.64 -33.53
C LYS A 304 28.57 -35.21 -32.99
#